data_AF-A0A3B0YTE4-F1
#
_entry.id   AF-A0A3B0YTE4-F1
#
_cell.length_a   1.000
_cell.length_b   1.000
_cell.length_c   1.000
_cell.angle_alpha   90.00
_cell.angle_beta   90.00
_cell.angle_gamma   90.00
#
_symmetry.space_group_name_H-M   'P 1'
#
loop_
_entity.id
_entity.type
_entity.pdbx_description
1 polymer ?
#
loop_
_entity_poly.entity_id
_entity_poly.type
_entity_poly.pdbx_seq_one_letter_code
_entity_poly.pdbx_strand_id
1 'polypeptide(L)'
;MMNAMAQRVPGWQATSEADLDQVIIDLIAADADELSDLQDRTLNEAWFIRARKRVSLARHARLMDYHIHQGNQAGTFLAVIVQVDTILPAGFAAWTGAQWNYADAQLFVSTQTRQCSSVLNQLNLYTWGGVISALEAGSYTADVVPETGTLTELRDRLRDNDITHLLIEEKLNPATATVNGRDKTARQRVQLISGDDVARIRTDPITGDSYVRIQWRKEDKLTRRYCFITQCDDQPAIEGVSAFHGNLIPVTHGRPYLTRFRAPGSELAPINSTSLIHVEEAHYETTPQGTLCRLPDTLLAYQDTPPGGLLAPRTTLTVNVSGFSSPWQERIDFIDSESDDLHYIVETDEYDVSRIRFGNNINGRALPDDALVSCQYQVSRGSMGNIGADTITGYDNSVAGFPNVERIWNPLDITNGRDPETRAEILRRVPQAYRARQLRAITLEDYAQRAEEIEAVAHARAHYVWTGSWRSVRIAIDPTDTTVLSSPLRQQIADHLDAVRLIGEDLEIRVAQFVPLDIELALCAHPDFWLQDLDFELM
;
A
#
# COMPACT_ATOMS: atom_id res chain seq x y z
N MET A 1 -36.17 35.98 24.53
CA MET A 1 -37.40 35.31 25.02
C MET A 1 -38.29 36.21 25.88
N MET A 2 -37.75 37.04 26.78
CA MET A 2 -38.53 37.97 27.62
C MET A 2 -39.55 38.83 26.85
N ASN A 3 -39.15 39.43 25.73
CA ASN A 3 -40.08 40.21 24.89
C ASN A 3 -41.25 39.36 24.36
N ALA A 4 -41.02 38.08 24.04
CA ALA A 4 -42.07 37.19 23.59
C ALA A 4 -43.02 36.80 24.74
N MET A 5 -42.50 36.69 25.97
CA MET A 5 -43.32 36.45 27.17
C MET A 5 -44.24 37.63 27.48
N ALA A 6 -43.70 38.86 27.48
CA ALA A 6 -44.47 40.08 27.70
C ALA A 6 -45.58 40.29 26.64
N GLN A 7 -45.35 39.86 25.40
CA GLN A 7 -46.35 39.92 24.33
C GLN A 7 -47.44 38.85 24.45
N ARG A 8 -47.11 37.66 24.95
CA ARG A 8 -48.04 36.51 25.03
C ARG A 8 -48.82 36.46 26.33
N VAL A 9 -48.29 37.03 27.41
CA VAL A 9 -48.92 37.05 28.74
C VAL A 9 -49.21 38.49 29.17
N PRO A 10 -50.45 38.97 28.95
CA PRO A 10 -50.84 40.31 29.35
C PRO A 10 -50.63 40.56 30.85
N GLY A 11 -49.98 41.66 31.20
CA GLY A 11 -49.69 42.04 32.59
C GLY A 11 -48.41 41.44 33.17
N TRP A 12 -47.72 40.56 32.44
CA TRP A 12 -46.40 40.07 32.85
C TRP A 12 -45.31 41.14 32.63
N GLN A 13 -44.48 41.37 33.65
CA GLN A 13 -43.32 42.26 33.60
C GLN A 13 -42.20 41.66 34.47
N ALA A 14 -40.96 41.75 34.00
CA ALA A 14 -39.81 41.34 34.80
C ALA A 14 -39.64 42.31 35.99
N THR A 15 -39.70 41.78 37.21
CA THR A 15 -39.63 42.58 38.45
C THR A 15 -38.26 42.50 39.13
N SER A 16 -37.56 41.36 39.03
CA SER A 16 -36.23 41.13 39.59
C SER A 16 -35.54 39.96 38.90
N GLU A 17 -34.21 40.01 38.81
CA GLU A 17 -33.39 38.90 38.27
C GLU A 17 -33.51 37.60 39.07
N ALA A 18 -33.93 37.68 40.33
CA ALA A 18 -34.14 36.53 41.19
C ALA A 18 -35.57 35.95 41.10
N ASP A 19 -36.45 36.55 40.31
CA ASP A 19 -37.83 36.05 40.19
C ASP A 19 -37.85 34.72 39.45
N LEU A 20 -38.65 33.79 39.97
CA LEU A 20 -38.68 32.40 39.50
C LEU A 20 -39.00 32.29 38.01
N ASP A 21 -39.92 33.11 37.52
CA ASP A 21 -40.31 33.16 36.12
C ASP A 21 -39.18 33.70 35.22
N GLN A 22 -38.45 34.73 35.65
CA GLN A 22 -37.25 35.20 34.96
C GLN A 22 -36.15 34.13 34.93
N VAL A 23 -35.86 33.49 36.08
CA VAL A 23 -34.86 32.41 36.16
C VAL A 23 -35.21 31.24 35.24
N ILE A 24 -36.49 30.83 35.16
CA ILE A 24 -36.93 29.78 34.24
C ILE A 24 -36.76 30.21 32.79
N ILE A 25 -37.12 31.47 32.44
CA ILE A 25 -36.93 32.00 31.09
C ILE A 25 -35.44 32.02 30.72
N ASP A 26 -34.56 32.39 31.64
CA ASP A 26 -33.12 32.42 31.42
C ASP A 26 -32.55 31.00 31.27
N LEU A 27 -33.02 30.04 32.05
CA LEU A 27 -32.63 28.63 31.90
C LEU A 27 -33.06 28.06 30.55
N ILE A 28 -34.30 28.35 30.12
CA ILE A 28 -34.80 27.94 28.78
C ILE A 28 -34.02 28.66 27.68
N ALA A 29 -33.67 29.94 27.87
CA ALA A 29 -32.89 30.69 26.90
C ALA A 29 -31.48 30.11 26.75
N ALA A 30 -30.85 29.70 27.85
CA ALA A 30 -29.55 29.03 27.83
C ALA A 30 -29.61 27.68 27.09
N ASP A 31 -30.63 26.85 27.37
CA ASP A 31 -30.82 25.58 26.64
C ASP A 31 -31.13 25.81 25.15
N ALA A 32 -31.92 26.84 24.82
CA ALA A 32 -32.21 27.22 23.45
C ALA A 32 -30.98 27.73 22.70
N ASP A 33 -30.05 28.42 23.37
CA ASP A 33 -28.80 28.88 22.79
C ASP A 33 -27.88 27.68 22.47
N GLU A 34 -27.72 26.74 23.41
CA GLU A 34 -26.99 25.49 23.18
C GLU A 34 -27.58 24.65 22.03
N LEU A 35 -28.92 24.57 21.95
CA LEU A 35 -29.60 23.90 20.83
C LEU A 35 -29.41 24.65 19.50
N SER A 36 -29.40 25.98 19.52
CA SER A 36 -29.13 26.81 18.34
C SER A 36 -27.70 26.59 17.85
N ASP A 37 -26.73 26.58 18.75
CA ASP A 37 -25.34 26.27 18.44
C ASP A 37 -25.17 24.85 17.88
N LEU A 38 -25.90 23.87 18.42
CA LEU A 38 -25.91 22.50 17.89
C LEU A 38 -26.49 22.44 16.48
N GLN A 39 -27.56 23.19 16.20
CA GLN A 39 -28.14 23.30 14.86
C GLN A 39 -27.16 23.93 13.88
N ASP A 40 -26.52 25.04 14.23
CA ASP A 40 -25.53 25.71 13.39
C ASP A 40 -24.31 24.82 13.12
N ARG A 41 -23.83 24.10 14.13
CA ARG A 41 -22.76 23.11 13.96
C ARG A 41 -23.18 22.00 13.00
N THR A 42 -24.39 21.49 13.13
CA THR A 42 -24.90 20.40 12.27
C THR A 42 -25.13 20.88 10.83
N LEU A 43 -25.68 22.08 10.64
CA LEU A 43 -25.89 22.69 9.33
C LEU A 43 -24.58 22.97 8.61
N ASN A 44 -23.53 23.35 9.32
CA ASN A 44 -22.20 23.53 8.73
C ASN A 44 -21.63 22.21 8.18
N GLU A 45 -21.92 21.07 8.82
CA GLU A 45 -21.48 19.75 8.34
C GLU A 45 -22.21 19.29 7.08
N ALA A 46 -23.40 19.85 6.77
CA ALA A 46 -24.18 19.50 5.58
C ALA A 46 -23.61 20.06 4.26
N TRP A 47 -22.62 20.96 4.32
CA TRP A 47 -22.02 21.58 3.14
C TRP A 47 -20.53 21.27 3.08
N PHE A 48 -20.07 20.67 1.97
CA PHE A 48 -18.68 20.22 1.80
C PHE A 48 -17.63 21.26 2.21
N ILE A 49 -17.76 22.51 1.76
CA ILE A 49 -16.78 23.59 2.03
C ILE A 49 -16.74 23.98 3.52
N ARG A 50 -17.88 23.87 4.22
CA ARG A 50 -18.02 24.29 5.62
C ARG A 50 -17.82 23.14 6.61
N ALA A 51 -17.95 21.90 6.16
CA ALA A 51 -17.77 20.72 6.99
C ALA A 51 -16.39 20.72 7.67
N ARG A 52 -16.37 20.44 8.96
CA ARG A 52 -15.16 20.37 9.78
C ARG A 52 -14.82 18.95 10.17
N LYS A 53 -15.83 18.10 10.39
CA LYS A 53 -15.61 16.70 10.76
C LYS A 53 -15.04 15.92 9.59
N ARG A 54 -14.06 15.08 9.87
CA ARG A 54 -13.42 14.23 8.86
C ARG A 54 -14.42 13.26 8.24
N VAL A 55 -15.30 12.67 9.06
CA VAL A 55 -16.36 11.74 8.62
C VAL A 55 -17.34 12.42 7.67
N SER A 56 -17.76 13.66 7.96
CA SER A 56 -18.63 14.44 7.08
C SER A 56 -17.96 14.69 5.72
N LEU A 57 -16.68 15.09 5.72
CA LEU A 57 -15.91 15.31 4.50
C LEU A 57 -15.78 14.01 3.68
N ALA A 58 -15.51 12.88 4.33
CA ALA A 58 -15.41 11.58 3.67
C ALA A 58 -16.74 11.18 3.01
N ARG A 59 -17.87 11.38 3.68
CA ARG A 59 -19.20 11.10 3.11
C ARG A 59 -19.51 12.01 1.92
N HIS A 60 -19.19 13.30 1.98
CA HIS A 60 -19.34 14.21 0.84
C HIS A 60 -18.42 13.85 -0.33
N ALA A 61 -17.15 13.53 -0.04
CA ALA A 61 -16.16 13.21 -1.06
C ALA A 61 -16.58 11.97 -1.87
N ARG A 62 -17.18 10.98 -1.20
CA ARG A 62 -17.71 9.77 -1.85
C ARG A 62 -18.85 10.05 -2.82
N LEU A 63 -19.66 11.09 -2.60
CA LEU A 63 -20.67 11.51 -3.58
C LEU A 63 -20.04 12.01 -4.90
N MET A 64 -18.75 12.32 -4.88
CA MET A 64 -17.95 12.75 -6.02
C MET A 64 -16.95 11.66 -6.45
N ASP A 65 -17.21 10.40 -6.09
CA ASP A 65 -16.35 9.23 -6.34
C ASP A 65 -14.92 9.38 -5.82
N TYR A 66 -14.72 10.19 -4.78
CA TYR A 66 -13.41 10.41 -4.16
C TYR A 66 -13.33 9.79 -2.76
N HIS A 67 -12.44 8.83 -2.60
CA HIS A 67 -12.09 8.22 -1.34
C HIS A 67 -10.94 8.99 -0.71
N ILE A 68 -11.19 9.63 0.44
CA ILE A 68 -10.16 10.36 1.17
C ILE A 68 -9.09 9.38 1.66
N HIS A 69 -7.81 9.65 1.35
CA HIS A 69 -6.71 8.84 1.86
C HIS A 69 -6.59 8.96 3.38
N GLN A 70 -6.67 7.82 4.08
CA GLN A 70 -6.61 7.74 5.54
C GLN A 70 -5.18 7.61 6.09
N GLY A 71 -4.19 7.80 5.23
CA GLY A 71 -2.81 7.45 5.53
C GLY A 71 -2.58 5.97 5.26
N ASN A 72 -1.33 5.54 5.39
CA ASN A 72 -0.99 4.13 5.36
C ASN A 72 0.23 3.86 6.24
N GLN A 73 0.26 2.66 6.81
CA GLN A 73 1.42 2.17 7.53
C GLN A 73 2.64 2.09 6.61
N ALA A 74 3.80 2.38 7.17
CA ALA A 74 5.06 2.10 6.51
C ALA A 74 5.27 0.58 6.40
N GLY A 75 5.90 0.12 5.34
CA GLY A 75 6.11 -1.30 5.10
C GLY A 75 7.40 -1.58 4.35
N THR A 76 8.11 -2.64 4.72
CA THR A 76 9.38 -3.01 4.11
C THR A 76 9.59 -4.52 4.13
N PHE A 77 10.72 -4.97 3.61
CA PHE A 77 11.21 -6.33 3.82
C PHE A 77 12.33 -6.32 4.85
N LEU A 78 12.30 -7.25 5.80
CA LEU A 78 13.43 -7.57 6.65
C LEU A 78 14.23 -8.70 6.02
N ALA A 79 15.55 -8.53 5.95
CA ALA A 79 16.45 -9.62 5.65
C ALA A 79 16.79 -10.36 6.95
N VAL A 80 16.80 -11.69 6.90
CA VAL A 80 16.97 -12.55 8.08
C VAL A 80 18.07 -13.58 7.81
N ILE A 81 19.03 -13.68 8.74
CA ILE A 81 19.97 -14.81 8.79
C ILE A 81 19.47 -15.80 9.83
N VAL A 82 19.36 -17.07 9.43
CA VAL A 82 18.95 -18.17 10.31
C VAL A 82 20.05 -19.21 10.44
N GLN A 83 20.24 -19.75 11.65
CA GLN A 83 21.24 -20.78 11.94
C GLN A 83 20.87 -22.12 11.30
N VAL A 84 19.57 -22.42 11.28
CA VAL A 84 18.97 -23.61 10.66
C VAL A 84 17.62 -23.22 10.04
N ASP A 85 17.14 -24.03 9.11
CA ASP A 85 15.82 -23.85 8.51
C ASP A 85 14.74 -23.73 9.59
N THR A 86 13.96 -22.66 9.51
CA THR A 86 12.97 -22.30 10.54
C THR A 86 11.77 -21.61 9.92
N ILE A 87 10.64 -21.62 10.64
CA ILE A 87 9.41 -20.99 10.22
C ILE A 87 9.18 -19.77 11.11
N LEU A 88 9.10 -18.58 10.50
CA LEU A 88 8.65 -17.39 11.20
C LEU A 88 7.14 -17.26 11.03
N PRO A 89 6.32 -17.37 12.09
CA PRO A 89 4.87 -17.26 12.02
C PRO A 89 4.42 -15.82 11.71
N ALA A 90 3.20 -15.70 11.20
CA ALA A 90 2.48 -14.43 11.22
C ALA A 90 2.40 -13.89 12.67
N GLY A 91 2.65 -12.60 12.84
CA GLY A 91 2.78 -11.95 14.13
C GLY A 91 4.22 -11.82 14.64
N PHE A 92 5.23 -12.38 13.95
CA PHE A 92 6.64 -12.11 14.26
C PHE A 92 6.91 -10.60 14.23
N ALA A 93 7.55 -10.08 15.28
CA ALA A 93 7.75 -8.66 15.47
C ALA A 93 9.23 -8.29 15.57
N ALA A 94 9.57 -7.15 14.98
CA ALA A 94 10.90 -6.55 14.98
C ALA A 94 10.80 -5.05 15.28
N TRP A 95 11.82 -4.44 15.85
CA TRP A 95 11.80 -3.04 16.25
C TRP A 95 13.14 -2.34 16.11
N THR A 96 13.08 -1.01 16.11
CA THR A 96 14.25 -0.15 16.27
C THR A 96 14.66 -0.06 17.74
N GLY A 97 15.97 0.06 17.99
CA GLY A 97 16.51 0.20 19.34
C GLY A 97 16.58 -1.11 20.14
N ALA A 98 16.73 -0.98 21.46
CA ALA A 98 17.01 -2.12 22.34
C ALA A 98 15.75 -2.90 22.74
N GLN A 99 14.63 -2.20 23.00
CA GLN A 99 13.39 -2.80 23.49
C GLN A 99 12.19 -2.20 22.76
N TRP A 100 11.19 -3.02 22.49
CA TRP A 100 9.99 -2.62 21.75
C TRP A 100 9.11 -1.63 22.51
N ASN A 101 9.20 -1.57 23.84
CA ASN A 101 8.34 -0.77 24.71
C ASN A 101 8.93 0.62 25.01
N TYR A 102 10.03 0.99 24.37
CA TYR A 102 10.57 2.35 24.47
C TYR A 102 9.73 3.31 23.63
N ALA A 103 9.62 4.57 24.06
CA ALA A 103 8.74 5.55 23.44
C ALA A 103 9.15 5.92 21.99
N ASP A 104 10.44 5.75 21.66
CA ASP A 104 11.02 6.01 20.35
C ASP A 104 11.11 4.76 19.46
N ALA A 105 10.86 3.57 20.01
CA ALA A 105 10.89 2.32 19.27
C ALA A 105 9.77 2.28 18.24
N GLN A 106 10.13 1.99 16.99
CA GLN A 106 9.18 1.73 15.91
C GLN A 106 9.04 0.22 15.74
N LEU A 107 7.83 -0.30 15.91
CA LEU A 107 7.55 -1.75 15.86
C LEU A 107 7.01 -2.15 14.48
N PHE A 108 7.56 -3.21 13.93
CA PHE A 108 7.17 -3.81 12.67
C PHE A 108 6.74 -5.25 12.88
N VAL A 109 5.64 -5.65 12.25
CA VAL A 109 5.05 -6.98 12.42
C VAL A 109 4.86 -7.64 11.05
N SER A 110 5.22 -8.92 10.96
CA SER A 110 4.91 -9.75 9.80
C SER A 110 3.44 -10.16 9.81
N THR A 111 2.74 -9.98 8.69
CA THR A 111 1.36 -10.44 8.53
C THR A 111 1.26 -11.88 8.02
N GLN A 112 2.38 -12.47 7.60
CA GLN A 112 2.42 -13.77 6.95
C GLN A 112 3.43 -14.69 7.64
N THR A 113 3.10 -15.98 7.65
CA THR A 113 4.08 -17.02 7.99
C THR A 113 5.06 -17.17 6.83
N ARG A 114 6.36 -17.24 7.13
CA ARG A 114 7.44 -17.37 6.15
C ARG A 114 8.40 -18.48 6.52
N GLN A 115 8.76 -19.32 5.55
CA GLN A 115 9.84 -20.29 5.73
C GLN A 115 11.17 -19.60 5.42
N CYS A 116 12.09 -19.64 6.39
CA CYS A 116 13.46 -19.17 6.23
C CYS A 116 14.38 -20.38 6.14
N SER A 117 15.30 -20.37 5.18
CA SER A 117 16.24 -21.46 4.96
C SER A 117 17.67 -20.97 5.05
N SER A 118 18.53 -21.77 5.67
CA SER A 118 19.96 -21.47 5.81
C SER A 118 20.66 -21.35 4.45
N VAL A 119 20.19 -22.08 3.43
CA VAL A 119 20.69 -22.02 2.04
C VAL A 119 20.45 -20.66 1.39
N LEU A 120 19.42 -19.93 1.83
CA LEU A 120 19.06 -18.60 1.32
C LEU A 120 19.66 -17.46 2.15
N ASN A 121 20.44 -17.77 3.19
CA ASN A 121 21.14 -16.76 3.98
C ASN A 121 22.09 -15.94 3.12
N GLN A 122 22.83 -16.58 2.23
CA GLN A 122 23.80 -15.93 1.37
C GLN A 122 24.04 -16.75 0.10
N LEU A 123 23.88 -16.09 -1.05
CA LEU A 123 24.21 -16.65 -2.36
C LEU A 123 25.34 -15.82 -2.96
N ASN A 124 26.44 -16.49 -3.28
CA ASN A 124 27.59 -15.90 -3.94
C ASN A 124 27.44 -16.02 -5.46
N LEU A 125 28.11 -15.15 -6.21
CA LEU A 125 28.17 -15.26 -7.67
C LEU A 125 29.08 -16.43 -8.06
N TYR A 126 28.65 -17.25 -9.02
CA TYR A 126 29.53 -18.18 -9.71
C TYR A 126 30.42 -17.40 -10.68
N THR A 127 31.72 -17.36 -10.40
CA THR A 127 32.65 -16.41 -11.04
C THR A 127 33.25 -16.91 -12.35
N TRP A 128 32.91 -18.12 -12.81
CA TRP A 128 33.47 -18.76 -14.01
C TRP A 128 35.00 -18.74 -14.02
N GLY A 129 35.61 -19.17 -12.90
CA GLY A 129 37.07 -19.15 -12.72
C GLY A 129 37.66 -17.74 -12.62
N GLY A 130 36.88 -16.77 -12.15
CA GLY A 130 37.28 -15.36 -12.00
C GLY A 130 37.09 -14.49 -13.24
N VAL A 131 36.55 -15.03 -14.33
CA VAL A 131 36.26 -14.27 -15.56
C VAL A 131 35.13 -13.26 -15.34
N ILE A 132 34.10 -13.65 -14.57
CA ILE A 132 33.01 -12.76 -14.19
C ILE A 132 33.28 -12.24 -12.78
N SER A 133 33.77 -11.01 -12.70
CA SER A 133 34.08 -10.33 -11.44
C SER A 133 32.93 -9.45 -10.91
N ALA A 134 31.96 -9.11 -11.76
CA ALA A 134 30.85 -8.24 -11.42
C ALA A 134 29.59 -8.54 -12.24
N LEU A 135 28.44 -8.16 -11.70
CA LEU A 135 27.19 -8.01 -12.46
C LEU A 135 27.02 -6.56 -12.87
N GLU A 136 26.75 -6.31 -14.15
CA GLU A 136 26.62 -4.96 -14.69
C GLU A 136 25.22 -4.36 -14.46
N ALA A 137 25.13 -3.03 -14.53
CA ALA A 137 23.84 -2.37 -14.58
C ALA A 137 23.04 -2.87 -15.81
N GLY A 138 21.76 -3.14 -15.62
CA GLY A 138 20.87 -3.71 -16.63
C GLY A 138 20.78 -5.23 -16.61
N SER A 139 21.60 -5.94 -15.84
CA SER A 139 21.47 -7.39 -15.67
C SER A 139 20.12 -7.75 -15.03
N TYR A 140 19.49 -8.83 -15.52
CA TYR A 140 18.27 -9.43 -14.97
C TYR A 140 18.40 -10.94 -14.72
N THR A 141 19.64 -11.46 -14.80
CA THR A 141 20.00 -12.85 -14.56
C THR A 141 21.34 -12.92 -13.83
N ALA A 142 21.55 -13.93 -12.99
CA ALA A 142 22.84 -14.19 -12.35
C ALA A 142 23.08 -15.70 -12.22
N ASP A 143 24.34 -16.10 -12.23
CA ASP A 143 24.76 -17.46 -11.90
C ASP A 143 25.22 -17.46 -10.45
N VAL A 144 24.57 -18.25 -9.59
CA VAL A 144 24.79 -18.21 -8.14
C VAL A 144 25.07 -19.59 -7.55
N VAL A 145 25.76 -19.58 -6.41
CA VAL A 145 26.10 -20.74 -5.60
C VAL A 145 25.77 -20.42 -4.15
N PRO A 146 25.07 -21.29 -3.41
CA PRO A 146 24.78 -21.03 -2.01
C PRO A 146 26.05 -21.23 -1.17
N GLU A 147 26.19 -20.47 -0.07
CA GLU A 147 27.28 -20.68 0.89
C GLU A 147 27.12 -21.99 1.68
N THR A 148 25.87 -22.41 1.90
CA THR A 148 25.50 -23.63 2.65
C THR A 148 24.43 -24.43 1.89
N GLY A 149 24.36 -25.74 2.16
CA GLY A 149 23.38 -26.64 1.55
C GLY A 149 23.71 -27.05 0.12
N THR A 150 22.71 -27.52 -0.64
CA THR A 150 22.89 -28.07 -1.99
C THR A 150 22.27 -27.20 -3.09
N LEU A 151 22.78 -27.31 -4.32
CA LEU A 151 22.22 -26.59 -5.48
C LEU A 151 20.78 -27.02 -5.81
N THR A 152 20.45 -28.29 -5.58
CA THR A 152 19.10 -28.83 -5.75
C THR A 152 18.13 -28.17 -4.78
N GLU A 153 18.53 -28.07 -3.51
CA GLU A 153 17.76 -27.39 -2.48
C GLU A 153 17.58 -25.90 -2.80
N LEU A 154 18.64 -25.19 -3.19
CA LEU A 154 18.54 -23.79 -3.61
C LEU A 154 17.53 -23.60 -4.76
N ARG A 155 17.66 -24.43 -5.82
CA ARG A 155 16.75 -24.37 -6.97
C ARG A 155 15.31 -24.60 -6.55
N ASP A 156 15.05 -25.62 -5.74
CA ASP A 156 13.69 -25.99 -5.36
C ASP A 156 13.06 -24.93 -4.44
N ARG A 157 13.84 -24.32 -3.55
CA ARG A 157 13.40 -23.19 -2.72
C ARG A 157 13.09 -21.93 -3.52
N LEU A 158 13.89 -21.60 -4.54
CA LEU A 158 13.63 -20.44 -5.40
C LEU A 158 12.46 -20.65 -6.36
N ARG A 159 12.13 -21.91 -6.68
CA ARG A 159 10.95 -22.29 -7.47
C ARG A 159 9.68 -22.37 -6.62
N ASP A 160 9.83 -22.48 -5.31
CA ASP A 160 8.70 -22.39 -4.40
C ASP A 160 8.11 -20.98 -4.47
N ASN A 161 6.78 -20.88 -4.55
CA ASN A 161 6.08 -19.60 -4.65
C ASN A 161 6.18 -18.77 -3.35
N ASP A 162 6.79 -19.31 -2.29
CA ASP A 162 7.10 -18.56 -1.07
C ASP A 162 8.18 -17.49 -1.34
N ILE A 163 9.23 -17.81 -2.10
CA ILE A 163 10.35 -16.87 -2.36
C ILE A 163 10.10 -16.10 -3.65
N THR A 164 9.71 -14.84 -3.50
CA THR A 164 9.35 -13.97 -4.64
C THR A 164 10.36 -12.85 -4.89
N HIS A 165 11.27 -12.62 -3.95
CA HIS A 165 12.22 -11.51 -4.01
C HIS A 165 13.60 -11.96 -3.55
N LEU A 166 14.64 -11.37 -4.12
CA LEU A 166 16.00 -11.44 -3.61
C LEU A 166 16.50 -10.03 -3.31
N LEU A 167 17.41 -9.92 -2.36
CA LEU A 167 18.17 -8.70 -2.07
C LEU A 167 19.60 -8.92 -2.53
N ILE A 168 20.12 -8.02 -3.36
CA ILE A 168 21.57 -7.92 -3.58
C ILE A 168 22.12 -6.79 -2.71
N GLU A 169 23.23 -7.03 -2.02
CA GLU A 169 23.96 -5.99 -1.30
C GLU A 169 25.47 -6.07 -1.48
N GLU A 170 26.12 -4.91 -1.46
CA GLU A 170 27.56 -4.78 -1.32
C GLU A 170 27.95 -4.91 0.16
N LYS A 171 28.53 -6.06 0.52
CA LYS A 171 28.94 -6.37 1.89
C LYS A 171 30.26 -5.70 2.25
N LEU A 172 31.16 -5.56 1.29
CA LEU A 172 32.51 -5.01 1.44
C LEU A 172 32.75 -3.92 0.41
N ASN A 173 33.57 -2.93 0.74
CA ASN A 173 33.98 -1.93 -0.22
C ASN A 173 34.73 -2.60 -1.40
N PRO A 174 34.34 -2.36 -2.66
CA PRO A 174 34.90 -3.06 -3.82
C PRO A 174 36.35 -2.66 -4.12
N ALA A 175 36.84 -1.54 -3.60
CA ALA A 175 38.22 -1.10 -3.75
C ALA A 175 39.15 -1.62 -2.64
N THR A 176 38.64 -1.85 -1.43
CA THR A 176 39.48 -2.22 -0.27
C THR A 176 39.19 -3.60 0.32
N ALA A 177 38.13 -4.27 -0.13
CA ALA A 177 37.64 -5.54 0.42
C ALA A 177 37.35 -5.52 1.93
N THR A 178 37.09 -4.35 2.51
CA THR A 178 36.79 -4.20 3.94
C THR A 178 35.39 -3.63 4.15
N VAL A 179 34.81 -3.88 5.34
CA VAL A 179 33.52 -3.29 5.73
C VAL A 179 33.64 -1.76 5.83
N ASN A 180 34.83 -1.26 6.19
CA ASN A 180 35.09 0.16 6.30
C ASN A 180 35.04 0.83 4.92
N GLY A 181 34.23 1.87 4.81
CA GLY A 181 34.06 2.63 3.57
C GLY A 181 33.17 1.97 2.53
N ARG A 182 32.49 0.85 2.84
CA ARG A 182 31.50 0.25 1.91
C ARG A 182 30.32 1.20 1.68
N ASP A 183 29.74 1.16 0.49
CA ASP A 183 28.53 1.92 0.19
C ASP A 183 27.31 1.19 0.76
N LYS A 184 26.75 1.67 1.87
CA LYS A 184 25.56 1.07 2.50
C LYS A 184 24.30 1.21 1.63
N THR A 185 24.31 2.10 0.65
CA THR A 185 23.20 2.31 -0.29
C THR A 185 23.32 1.42 -1.53
N ALA A 186 24.44 0.69 -1.70
CA ALA A 186 24.62 -0.30 -2.76
C ALA A 186 23.81 -1.57 -2.45
N ARG A 187 22.49 -1.44 -2.52
CA ARG A 187 21.51 -2.47 -2.24
C ARG A 187 20.33 -2.35 -3.18
N GLN A 188 19.82 -3.48 -3.66
CA GLN A 188 18.64 -3.50 -4.51
C GLN A 188 17.82 -4.75 -4.22
N ARG A 189 16.50 -4.57 -4.08
CA ARG A 189 15.56 -5.68 -4.07
C ARG A 189 15.14 -5.96 -5.52
N VAL A 190 15.15 -7.22 -5.92
CA VAL A 190 14.69 -7.68 -7.23
C VAL A 190 13.57 -8.70 -7.07
N GLN A 191 12.53 -8.60 -7.90
CA GLN A 191 11.42 -9.55 -7.90
C GLN A 191 11.67 -10.68 -8.90
N LEU A 192 11.67 -11.91 -8.40
CA LEU A 192 11.86 -13.12 -9.19
C LEU A 192 10.72 -13.33 -10.19
N ILE A 193 11.02 -13.96 -11.33
CA ILE A 193 9.97 -14.46 -12.23
C ILE A 193 9.29 -15.70 -11.62
N SER A 194 8.09 -16.02 -12.07
CA SER A 194 7.38 -17.22 -11.61
C SER A 194 7.67 -18.45 -12.47
N GLY A 195 7.52 -19.65 -11.89
CA GLY A 195 7.67 -20.92 -12.59
C GLY A 195 9.12 -21.43 -12.64
N ASP A 196 9.35 -22.51 -13.39
CA ASP A 196 10.63 -23.24 -13.41
C ASP A 196 11.82 -22.44 -13.96
N ASP A 197 11.55 -21.33 -14.64
CA ASP A 197 12.55 -20.48 -15.29
C ASP A 197 13.27 -19.57 -14.31
N VAL A 198 12.69 -19.38 -13.11
CA VAL A 198 13.27 -18.57 -12.04
C VAL A 198 14.64 -19.06 -11.62
N ALA A 199 14.85 -20.38 -11.59
CA ALA A 199 16.07 -21.01 -11.14
C ALA A 199 16.31 -22.31 -11.91
N ARG A 200 17.47 -22.44 -12.57
CA ARG A 200 17.85 -23.65 -13.32
C ARG A 200 19.28 -24.05 -12.98
N ILE A 201 19.48 -25.31 -12.59
CA ILE A 201 20.83 -25.85 -12.43
C ILE A 201 21.45 -25.99 -13.80
N ARG A 202 22.69 -25.51 -13.92
CA ARG A 202 23.53 -25.67 -15.10
C ARG A 202 24.91 -26.15 -14.66
N THR A 203 25.68 -26.62 -15.62
CA THR A 203 27.04 -27.11 -15.42
C THR A 203 27.98 -26.30 -16.30
N ASP A 204 29.09 -25.84 -15.72
CA ASP A 204 30.18 -25.21 -16.45
C ASP A 204 30.84 -26.27 -17.37
N PRO A 205 30.84 -26.07 -18.70
CA PRO A 205 31.45 -27.02 -19.64
C PRO A 205 32.98 -27.11 -19.53
N ILE A 206 33.64 -26.15 -18.88
CA ILE A 206 35.10 -26.09 -18.72
C ILE A 206 35.54 -26.77 -17.43
N THR A 207 34.97 -26.38 -16.29
CA THR A 207 35.39 -26.94 -14.99
C THR A 207 34.59 -28.19 -14.58
N GLY A 208 33.38 -28.35 -15.11
CA GLY A 208 32.44 -29.40 -14.70
C GLY A 208 31.66 -29.06 -13.43
N ASP A 209 31.87 -27.89 -12.82
CA ASP A 209 31.14 -27.47 -11.64
C ASP A 209 29.70 -27.10 -11.98
N SER A 210 28.80 -27.27 -11.02
CA SER A 210 27.39 -26.90 -11.20
C SER A 210 27.07 -25.59 -10.47
N TYR A 211 26.14 -24.83 -11.02
CA TYR A 211 25.64 -23.57 -10.45
C TYR A 211 24.14 -23.42 -10.72
N VAL A 212 23.47 -22.50 -10.04
CA VAL A 212 22.07 -22.16 -10.29
C VAL A 212 22.01 -20.84 -11.06
N ARG A 213 21.46 -20.85 -12.27
CA ARG A 213 21.10 -19.63 -12.98
C ARG A 213 19.76 -19.13 -12.48
N ILE A 214 19.75 -17.94 -11.89
CA ILE A 214 18.55 -17.24 -11.44
C ILE A 214 18.13 -16.15 -12.42
N GLN A 215 16.83 -15.89 -12.51
CA GLN A 215 16.26 -14.84 -13.34
C GLN A 215 15.19 -14.05 -12.57
N TRP A 216 15.21 -12.73 -12.71
CA TRP A 216 14.22 -11.83 -12.16
C TRP A 216 13.58 -10.98 -13.25
N ARG A 217 12.57 -10.22 -12.84
CA ARG A 217 11.80 -9.33 -13.71
C ARG A 217 12.71 -8.34 -14.42
N LYS A 218 12.45 -8.11 -15.71
CA LYS A 218 13.27 -7.19 -16.53
C LYS A 218 13.10 -5.74 -16.07
N GLU A 219 11.93 -5.44 -15.49
CA GLU A 219 11.58 -4.18 -14.87
C GLU A 219 12.50 -3.88 -13.66
N ASP A 220 12.96 -4.94 -12.97
CA ASP A 220 13.84 -4.87 -11.80
C ASP A 220 15.33 -5.11 -12.15
N LYS A 221 15.73 -4.82 -13.40
CA LYS A 221 17.14 -4.89 -13.82
C LYS A 221 18.05 -4.12 -12.86
N LEU A 222 19.28 -4.58 -12.65
CA LEU A 222 20.20 -3.91 -11.71
C LEU A 222 20.41 -2.45 -12.13
N THR A 223 20.22 -1.54 -11.19
CA THR A 223 20.37 -0.09 -11.43
C THR A 223 21.83 0.34 -11.42
N ARG A 224 22.71 -0.49 -10.86
CA ARG A 224 24.15 -0.27 -10.76
C ARG A 224 24.92 -1.58 -10.91
N ARG A 225 26.23 -1.44 -11.12
CA ARG A 225 27.18 -2.56 -11.11
C ARG A 225 27.44 -3.04 -9.68
N TYR A 226 27.52 -4.36 -9.50
CA TYR A 226 27.89 -5.01 -8.24
C TYR A 226 29.13 -5.89 -8.43
N CYS A 227 30.22 -5.57 -7.74
CA CYS A 227 31.44 -6.38 -7.78
C CYS A 227 31.34 -7.51 -6.76
N PHE A 228 31.70 -8.72 -7.19
CA PHE A 228 31.74 -9.92 -6.34
C PHE A 228 33.16 -10.36 -6.01
N ILE A 229 34.10 -10.05 -6.91
CA ILE A 229 35.53 -10.28 -6.72
C ILE A 229 36.24 -8.94 -6.75
N THR A 230 37.17 -8.74 -5.83
CA THR A 230 38.15 -7.64 -5.91
C THR A 230 39.54 -8.16 -5.67
N GLN A 231 40.53 -7.55 -6.30
CA GLN A 231 41.93 -7.84 -6.10
C GLN A 231 42.60 -6.57 -5.60
N CYS A 232 43.07 -6.60 -4.36
CA CYS A 232 43.90 -5.54 -3.78
C CYS A 232 45.38 -5.84 -4.06
N ASP A 233 46.19 -4.80 -4.17
CA ASP A 233 47.64 -4.94 -4.38
C ASP A 233 48.25 -5.87 -3.30
N ASP A 234 49.09 -6.80 -3.75
CA ASP A 234 49.79 -7.81 -2.93
C ASP A 234 48.91 -8.81 -2.16
N GLN A 235 47.60 -8.92 -2.47
CA GLN A 235 46.70 -9.92 -1.88
C GLN A 235 46.04 -10.83 -2.92
N PRO A 236 45.71 -12.09 -2.56
CA PRO A 236 44.87 -12.94 -3.41
C PRO A 236 43.50 -12.28 -3.64
N ALA A 237 42.85 -12.60 -4.76
CA ALA A 237 41.52 -12.11 -5.05
C ALA A 237 40.55 -12.48 -3.90
N ILE A 238 39.80 -11.49 -3.42
CA ILE A 238 38.82 -11.63 -2.36
C ILE A 238 37.45 -11.74 -3.00
N GLU A 239 36.78 -12.85 -2.75
CA GLU A 239 35.41 -13.11 -3.18
C GLU A 239 34.39 -12.66 -2.12
N GLY A 240 33.11 -12.61 -2.48
CA GLY A 240 32.02 -12.27 -1.56
C GLY A 240 31.93 -10.79 -1.23
N VAL A 241 32.45 -9.92 -2.12
CA VAL A 241 32.32 -8.45 -1.99
C VAL A 241 30.84 -8.04 -1.99
N SER A 242 30.04 -8.66 -2.87
CA SER A 242 28.59 -8.57 -2.88
C SER A 242 27.98 -9.95 -2.67
N ALA A 243 26.74 -10.00 -2.19
CA ALA A 243 25.99 -11.24 -2.06
C ALA A 243 24.50 -11.02 -2.27
N PHE A 244 23.79 -12.11 -2.60
CA PHE A 244 22.34 -12.14 -2.58
C PHE A 244 21.82 -12.76 -1.28
N HIS A 245 20.66 -12.29 -0.81
CA HIS A 245 19.91 -12.83 0.31
C HIS A 245 18.48 -13.17 -0.14
N GLY A 246 17.99 -14.35 0.24
CA GLY A 246 16.64 -14.82 -0.12
C GLY A 246 15.65 -14.85 1.03
N ASN A 247 16.11 -14.86 2.28
CA ASN A 247 15.25 -14.82 3.46
C ASN A 247 14.74 -13.39 3.69
N LEU A 248 13.73 -12.99 2.91
CA LEU A 248 13.09 -11.67 2.98
C LEU A 248 11.67 -11.78 3.50
N ILE A 249 11.35 -11.03 4.56
CA ILE A 249 10.06 -11.08 5.24
C ILE A 249 9.36 -9.74 5.15
N PRO A 250 8.17 -9.67 4.52
CA PRO A 250 7.40 -8.43 4.49
C PRO A 250 6.88 -8.11 5.89
N VAL A 251 7.12 -6.88 6.34
CA VAL A 251 6.67 -6.38 7.63
C VAL A 251 6.02 -5.01 7.47
N THR A 252 5.05 -4.71 8.34
CA THR A 252 4.38 -3.41 8.37
C THR A 252 4.50 -2.76 9.74
N HIS A 253 4.56 -1.43 9.74
CA HIS A 253 4.71 -0.64 10.95
C HIS A 253 3.40 -0.60 11.74
N GLY A 254 3.47 -0.98 13.01
CA GLY A 254 2.41 -0.76 13.98
C GLY A 254 2.40 -1.79 15.09
N ARG A 255 2.00 -1.34 16.28
CA ARG A 255 1.81 -2.24 17.41
C ARG A 255 0.53 -3.06 17.22
N PRO A 256 0.55 -4.39 17.38
CA PRO A 256 -0.65 -5.20 17.26
C PRO A 256 -1.55 -5.02 18.49
N TYR A 257 -2.84 -4.83 18.23
CA TYR A 257 -3.90 -4.67 19.22
C TYR A 257 -4.95 -5.78 19.02
N LEU A 258 -5.48 -6.26 20.13
CA LEU A 258 -6.63 -7.15 20.22
C LEU A 258 -7.65 -6.51 21.17
N THR A 259 -8.67 -5.86 20.60
CA THR A 259 -9.80 -5.32 21.35
C THR A 259 -10.96 -6.31 21.27
N ARG A 260 -11.48 -6.74 22.42
CA ARG A 260 -12.68 -7.59 22.48
C ARG A 260 -13.89 -6.76 22.91
N PHE A 261 -14.90 -6.68 22.05
CA PHE A 261 -16.16 -6.04 22.42
C PHE A 261 -17.12 -7.05 23.03
N ARG A 262 -17.73 -6.65 24.14
CA ARG A 262 -18.78 -7.38 24.84
C ARG A 262 -20.06 -6.56 24.93
N ALA A 263 -21.15 -7.24 25.26
CA ALA A 263 -22.45 -6.61 25.48
C ALA A 263 -22.40 -5.56 26.59
N PRO A 264 -23.21 -4.49 26.50
CA PRO A 264 -23.36 -3.51 27.56
C PRO A 264 -23.61 -4.17 28.92
N GLY A 265 -22.84 -3.76 29.94
CA GLY A 265 -23.02 -4.24 31.31
C GLY A 265 -22.30 -5.55 31.65
N SER A 266 -21.60 -6.19 30.71
CA SER A 266 -20.73 -7.32 31.03
C SER A 266 -19.47 -6.87 31.77
N GLU A 267 -18.90 -7.72 32.62
CA GLU A 267 -17.56 -7.49 33.18
C GLU A 267 -16.49 -7.48 32.08
N LEU A 268 -15.59 -6.50 32.16
CA LEU A 268 -14.47 -6.34 31.24
C LEU A 268 -13.19 -6.83 31.92
N ALA A 269 -12.39 -7.61 31.18
CA ALA A 269 -11.07 -8.00 31.65
C ALA A 269 -10.13 -6.78 31.77
N PRO A 270 -9.14 -6.81 32.68
CA PRO A 270 -8.15 -5.74 32.79
C PRO A 270 -7.32 -5.63 31.50
N ILE A 271 -6.95 -4.39 31.16
CA ILE A 271 -6.08 -4.10 30.02
C ILE A 271 -4.71 -4.75 30.25
N ASN A 272 -4.22 -5.47 29.23
CA ASN A 272 -2.86 -5.97 29.17
C ASN A 272 -2.07 -5.18 28.13
N SER A 273 -1.32 -4.20 28.61
CA SER A 273 -0.44 -3.33 27.80
C SER A 273 1.04 -3.68 27.94
N THR A 274 1.41 -4.67 28.74
CA THR A 274 2.81 -5.05 29.01
C THR A 274 3.33 -6.11 28.06
N SER A 275 2.44 -6.87 27.40
CA SER A 275 2.81 -7.74 26.28
C SER A 275 2.96 -6.97 24.97
N LEU A 276 3.70 -7.53 24.02
CA LEU A 276 3.88 -6.97 22.69
C LEU A 276 2.54 -6.69 22.01
N ILE A 277 1.65 -7.69 22.03
CA ILE A 277 0.24 -7.54 21.65
C ILE A 277 -0.49 -6.83 22.79
N HIS A 278 -1.07 -5.68 22.50
CA HIS A 278 -1.95 -4.96 23.42
C HIS A 278 -3.32 -5.65 23.45
N VAL A 279 -3.81 -6.01 24.63
CA VAL A 279 -5.13 -6.66 24.76
C VAL A 279 -6.01 -5.84 25.69
N GLU A 280 -7.23 -5.57 25.25
CA GLU A 280 -8.21 -4.81 26.01
C GLU A 280 -9.64 -5.28 25.70
N GLU A 281 -10.58 -4.94 26.57
CA GLU A 281 -11.99 -5.20 26.36
C GLU A 281 -12.80 -3.91 26.48
N ALA A 282 -13.86 -3.79 25.68
CA ALA A 282 -14.75 -2.63 25.66
C ALA A 282 -16.20 -3.07 25.45
N HIS A 283 -17.16 -2.19 25.72
CA HIS A 283 -18.56 -2.45 25.37
C HIS A 283 -18.87 -1.96 23.96
N TYR A 284 -19.72 -2.68 23.25
CA TYR A 284 -20.37 -2.16 22.05
C TYR A 284 -21.70 -1.48 22.41
N GLU A 285 -22.16 -0.57 21.57
CA GLU A 285 -23.44 0.13 21.71
C GLU A 285 -24.40 -0.31 20.60
N THR A 286 -25.61 -0.73 20.97
CA THR A 286 -26.63 -1.11 19.99
C THR A 286 -27.55 0.08 19.72
N THR A 287 -27.66 0.49 18.45
CA THR A 287 -28.57 1.55 17.99
C THR A 287 -29.58 0.98 17.00
N PRO A 288 -30.71 1.68 16.72
CA PRO A 288 -31.63 1.28 15.66
C PRO A 288 -30.99 1.18 14.27
N GLN A 289 -29.87 1.87 14.04
CA GLN A 289 -29.12 1.89 12.78
C GLN A 289 -28.00 0.84 12.71
N GLY A 290 -27.85 0.00 13.74
CA GLY A 290 -26.84 -1.04 13.84
C GLY A 290 -26.01 -0.96 15.13
N THR A 291 -25.13 -1.93 15.31
CA THR A 291 -24.21 -1.99 16.45
C THR A 291 -22.94 -1.19 16.16
N LEU A 292 -22.50 -0.40 17.14
CA LEU A 292 -21.33 0.46 17.10
C LEU A 292 -20.28 -0.04 18.09
N CYS A 293 -19.08 -0.32 17.61
CA CYS A 293 -17.92 -0.63 18.44
C CYS A 293 -16.90 0.51 18.31
N ARG A 294 -16.73 1.30 19.37
CA ARG A 294 -15.73 2.37 19.41
C ARG A 294 -14.39 1.77 19.84
N LEU A 295 -13.36 1.85 18.98
CA LEU A 295 -12.01 1.46 19.38
C LEU A 295 -11.51 2.40 20.49
N PRO A 296 -10.98 1.87 21.61
CA PRO A 296 -10.38 2.68 22.67
C PRO A 296 -9.25 3.54 22.12
N ASP A 297 -9.22 4.82 22.52
CA ASP A 297 -8.56 5.97 21.86
C ASP A 297 -7.15 5.68 21.29
N THR A 298 -7.10 5.06 20.11
CA THR A 298 -5.89 4.65 19.41
C THR A 298 -6.07 4.81 17.90
N LEU A 299 -4.97 5.18 17.23
CA LEU A 299 -4.96 5.40 15.80
C LEU A 299 -4.93 4.06 15.06
N LEU A 300 -6.04 3.69 14.44
CA LEU A 300 -6.12 2.51 13.58
C LEU A 300 -5.23 2.66 12.34
N ALA A 301 -4.35 1.69 12.12
CA ALA A 301 -3.49 1.67 10.94
C ALA A 301 -4.27 1.27 9.68
N TYR A 302 -3.92 1.90 8.56
CA TYR A 302 -4.44 1.62 7.23
C TYR A 302 -3.39 0.95 6.34
N GLN A 303 -3.84 0.10 5.42
CA GLN A 303 -3.01 -0.59 4.44
C GLN A 303 -2.55 0.38 3.34
N ASP A 304 -1.46 0.04 2.63
CA ASP A 304 -0.95 0.84 1.53
C ASP A 304 -2.03 1.02 0.45
N THR A 305 -2.37 2.28 0.20
CA THR A 305 -3.39 2.68 -0.76
C THR A 305 -2.76 3.73 -1.69
N PRO A 306 -2.85 3.58 -3.01
CA PRO A 306 -2.37 4.60 -3.93
C PRO A 306 -3.07 5.94 -3.68
N PRO A 307 -2.33 7.07 -3.69
CA PRO A 307 -2.94 8.39 -3.59
C PRO A 307 -3.79 8.67 -4.85
N GLY A 308 -4.79 9.55 -4.71
CA GLY A 308 -5.64 9.99 -5.83
C GLY A 308 -7.13 9.69 -5.66
N GLY A 309 -7.50 8.97 -4.60
CA GLY A 309 -8.89 8.81 -4.13
C GLY A 309 -9.78 7.92 -4.98
N LEU A 310 -9.22 7.12 -5.87
CA LEU A 310 -9.98 6.15 -6.66
C LEU A 310 -10.23 4.86 -5.91
N LEU A 311 -9.20 4.37 -5.23
CA LEU A 311 -9.29 3.17 -4.42
C LEU A 311 -9.66 3.56 -2.99
N ALA A 312 -10.64 2.84 -2.45
CA ALA A 312 -11.02 2.97 -1.06
C ALA A 312 -9.87 2.50 -0.17
N PRO A 313 -9.45 3.30 0.83
CA PRO A 313 -8.47 2.86 1.81
C PRO A 313 -9.06 1.72 2.65
N ARG A 314 -8.23 0.72 2.95
CA ARG A 314 -8.60 -0.42 3.80
C ARG A 314 -7.82 -0.38 5.10
N THR A 315 -8.47 -0.74 6.19
CA THR A 315 -7.82 -0.79 7.49
C THR A 315 -7.01 -2.08 7.65
N THR A 316 -6.15 -2.13 8.66
CA THR A 316 -5.52 -3.37 9.11
C THR A 316 -6.44 -4.26 9.94
N LEU A 317 -7.70 -3.83 10.14
CA LEU A 317 -8.65 -4.46 11.03
C LEU A 317 -9.14 -5.81 10.49
N THR A 318 -9.09 -6.82 11.34
CA THR A 318 -9.73 -8.11 11.14
C THR A 318 -10.75 -8.32 12.24
N VAL A 319 -12.01 -8.50 11.87
CA VAL A 319 -13.13 -8.65 12.80
C VAL A 319 -13.65 -10.08 12.78
N ASN A 320 -13.58 -10.75 13.92
CA ASN A 320 -14.15 -12.07 14.12
C ASN A 320 -15.27 -11.99 15.16
N VAL A 321 -16.43 -12.57 14.86
CA VAL A 321 -17.58 -12.59 15.77
C VAL A 321 -17.83 -14.03 16.22
N SER A 322 -18.03 -14.22 17.53
CA SER A 322 -18.35 -15.54 18.09
C SER A 322 -19.58 -16.15 17.41
N GLY A 323 -19.49 -17.42 17.00
CA GLY A 323 -20.56 -18.14 16.31
C GLY A 323 -20.48 -18.09 14.79
N PHE A 324 -19.52 -17.35 14.22
CA PHE A 324 -19.26 -17.33 12.77
C PHE A 324 -17.88 -17.94 12.47
N SER A 325 -17.79 -18.70 11.38
CA SER A 325 -16.54 -19.33 10.92
C SER A 325 -15.69 -18.42 10.03
N SER A 326 -16.32 -17.41 9.41
CA SER A 326 -15.65 -16.47 8.52
C SER A 326 -15.51 -15.10 9.19
N PRO A 327 -14.37 -14.40 8.98
CA PRO A 327 -14.24 -13.03 9.43
C PRO A 327 -15.26 -12.14 8.70
N TRP A 328 -15.73 -11.12 9.38
CA TRP A 328 -16.55 -10.09 8.74
C TRP A 328 -15.66 -9.28 7.79
N GLN A 329 -16.24 -8.79 6.70
CA GLN A 329 -15.52 -8.06 5.66
C GLN A 329 -15.74 -6.55 5.79
N GLU A 330 -14.65 -5.79 5.71
CA GLU A 330 -14.70 -4.34 5.68
C GLU A 330 -15.31 -3.86 4.35
N ARG A 331 -16.30 -2.98 4.44
CA ARG A 331 -16.91 -2.27 3.33
C ARG A 331 -16.84 -0.76 3.57
N ILE A 332 -16.93 0.01 2.50
CA ILE A 332 -17.03 1.47 2.60
C ILE A 332 -18.44 1.93 3.00
N ASP A 333 -19.48 1.24 2.54
CA ASP A 333 -20.89 1.45 2.89
C ASP A 333 -21.63 0.10 2.86
N PHE A 334 -22.93 0.16 3.12
CA PHE A 334 -23.82 -0.99 3.04
C PHE A 334 -24.81 -0.89 1.87
N ILE A 335 -24.57 -0.06 0.85
CA ILE A 335 -25.56 0.16 -0.22
C ILE A 335 -25.82 -1.12 -1.01
N ASP A 336 -24.77 -1.90 -1.23
CA ASP A 336 -24.81 -3.19 -1.95
C ASP A 336 -24.82 -4.39 -1.00
N SER A 337 -25.04 -4.18 0.30
CA SER A 337 -25.01 -5.26 1.30
C SER A 337 -26.39 -5.84 1.55
N GLU A 338 -26.53 -7.14 1.37
CA GLU A 338 -27.76 -7.87 1.68
C GLU A 338 -27.91 -8.12 3.19
N SER A 339 -29.09 -8.59 3.62
CA SER A 339 -29.45 -8.70 5.04
C SER A 339 -28.61 -9.69 5.85
N ASP A 340 -27.99 -10.67 5.20
CA ASP A 340 -27.20 -11.74 5.82
C ASP A 340 -25.69 -11.59 5.57
N ASP A 341 -25.29 -10.61 4.77
CA ASP A 341 -23.88 -10.30 4.50
C ASP A 341 -23.13 -9.91 5.78
N LEU A 342 -21.98 -10.57 5.99
CA LEU A 342 -21.10 -10.32 7.14
C LEU A 342 -20.21 -9.09 6.89
N HIS A 343 -20.83 -7.92 6.78
CA HIS A 343 -20.14 -6.66 6.47
C HIS A 343 -20.07 -5.72 7.67
N TYR A 344 -18.94 -5.02 7.80
CA TYR A 344 -18.80 -3.89 8.72
C TYR A 344 -18.19 -2.69 7.98
N ILE A 345 -18.41 -1.49 8.51
CA ILE A 345 -17.73 -0.28 8.06
C ILE A 345 -16.85 0.29 9.17
N VAL A 346 -15.82 1.04 8.78
CA VAL A 346 -14.98 1.79 9.71
C VAL A 346 -15.04 3.28 9.39
N GLU A 347 -15.28 4.09 10.41
CA GLU A 347 -15.22 5.55 10.32
C GLU A 347 -14.22 6.09 11.34
N THR A 348 -13.15 6.71 10.84
CA THR A 348 -12.17 7.43 11.66
C THR A 348 -12.47 8.92 11.64
N ASP A 349 -12.61 9.54 12.82
CA ASP A 349 -12.85 10.97 12.95
C ASP A 349 -11.57 11.81 12.99
N GLU A 350 -11.72 13.13 13.15
CA GLU A 350 -10.60 14.08 13.19
C GLU A 350 -9.71 13.96 14.45
N TYR A 351 -10.12 13.18 15.45
CA TYR A 351 -9.37 12.92 16.68
C TYR A 351 -8.72 11.53 16.65
N ASP A 352 -8.59 10.92 15.47
CA ASP A 352 -8.08 9.56 15.25
C ASP A 352 -8.91 8.45 15.92
N VAL A 353 -10.13 8.76 16.38
CA VAL A 353 -11.03 7.77 16.99
C VAL A 353 -11.75 7.01 15.89
N SER A 354 -11.54 5.69 15.86
CA SER A 354 -12.14 4.80 14.88
C SER A 354 -13.36 4.09 15.46
N ARG A 355 -14.46 4.14 14.72
CA ARG A 355 -15.72 3.48 15.06
C ARG A 355 -16.04 2.42 14.02
N ILE A 356 -16.29 1.21 14.48
CA ILE A 356 -16.72 0.08 13.65
C ILE A 356 -18.25 0.03 13.75
N ARG A 357 -18.93 0.00 12.61
CA ARG A 357 -20.39 -0.14 12.57
C ARG A 357 -20.77 -1.40 11.82
N PHE A 358 -21.64 -2.19 12.42
CA PHE A 358 -22.23 -3.40 11.84
C PHE A 358 -23.57 -3.09 11.14
N GLY A 359 -24.05 -4.04 10.34
CA GLY A 359 -25.34 -3.94 9.66
C GLY A 359 -26.53 -3.96 10.64
N ASN A 360 -27.73 -3.92 10.07
CA ASN A 360 -28.99 -3.83 10.82
C ASN A 360 -30.04 -4.87 10.36
N ASN A 361 -29.61 -5.97 9.73
CA ASN A 361 -30.45 -6.99 9.07
C ASN A 361 -31.29 -6.46 7.88
N ILE A 362 -31.11 -5.21 7.47
CA ILE A 362 -31.65 -4.66 6.23
C ILE A 362 -30.49 -4.44 5.26
N ASN A 363 -29.50 -3.66 5.71
CA ASN A 363 -28.27 -3.40 4.96
C ASN A 363 -27.10 -4.00 5.75
N GLY A 364 -26.69 -5.20 5.37
CA GLY A 364 -25.74 -6.02 6.13
C GLY A 364 -26.37 -6.68 7.36
N ARG A 365 -25.76 -7.77 7.81
CA ARG A 365 -26.19 -8.52 8.99
C ARG A 365 -25.97 -7.72 10.27
N ALA A 366 -26.94 -7.78 11.19
CA ALA A 366 -26.77 -7.25 12.54
C ALA A 366 -25.93 -8.20 13.41
N LEU A 367 -25.26 -7.63 14.40
CA LEU A 367 -24.56 -8.42 15.40
C LEU A 367 -25.58 -9.22 16.23
N PRO A 368 -25.36 -10.52 16.49
CA PRO A 368 -26.22 -11.27 17.42
C PRO A 368 -26.17 -10.70 18.84
N ASP A 369 -27.24 -10.92 19.59
CA ASP A 369 -27.29 -10.59 21.01
C ASP A 369 -26.15 -11.28 21.76
N ASP A 370 -25.54 -10.57 22.71
CA ASP A 370 -24.43 -11.05 23.55
C ASP A 370 -23.19 -11.56 22.80
N ALA A 371 -23.04 -11.21 21.51
CA ALA A 371 -21.90 -11.65 20.73
C ALA A 371 -20.57 -11.10 21.26
N LEU A 372 -19.54 -11.94 21.24
CA LEU A 372 -18.16 -11.52 21.48
C LEU A 372 -17.51 -11.14 20.14
N VAL A 373 -17.17 -9.86 19.98
CA VAL A 373 -16.47 -9.37 18.78
C VAL A 373 -14.99 -9.25 19.10
N SER A 374 -14.13 -9.96 18.37
CA SER A 374 -12.68 -9.86 18.47
C SER A 374 -12.12 -9.07 17.29
N CYS A 375 -11.58 -7.90 17.59
CA CYS A 375 -10.97 -6.98 16.63
C CYS A 375 -9.45 -7.05 16.76
N GLN A 376 -8.78 -7.53 15.71
CA GLN A 376 -7.31 -7.52 15.60
C GLN A 376 -6.90 -6.43 14.62
N TYR A 377 -6.02 -5.54 15.02
CA TYR A 377 -5.56 -4.43 14.17
C TYR A 377 -4.17 -3.98 14.58
N GLN A 378 -3.55 -3.13 13.77
CA GLN A 378 -2.30 -2.46 14.11
C GLN A 378 -2.58 -1.00 14.44
N VAL A 379 -1.79 -0.45 15.36
CA VAL A 379 -1.79 0.97 15.70
C VAL A 379 -0.48 1.58 15.21
N SER A 380 -0.59 2.48 14.25
CA SER A 380 0.54 3.25 13.73
C SER A 380 0.11 4.59 13.16
N ARG A 381 1.03 5.56 13.20
CA ARG A 381 0.88 6.83 12.49
C ARG A 381 1.83 6.81 11.30
N GLY A 382 1.28 7.05 10.12
CA GLY A 382 1.89 6.75 8.83
C GLY A 382 3.38 7.08 8.75
N SER A 383 3.72 8.37 8.76
CA SER A 383 5.10 8.84 8.57
C SER A 383 6.06 8.47 9.71
N MET A 384 5.57 8.10 10.90
CA MET A 384 6.45 7.69 12.01
C MET A 384 7.18 6.39 11.73
N GLY A 385 6.60 5.53 10.89
CA GLY A 385 7.24 4.29 10.46
C GLY A 385 8.36 4.49 9.44
N ASN A 386 8.63 5.71 8.99
CA ASN A 386 9.69 6.00 8.04
C ASN A 386 11.03 6.11 8.77
N ILE A 387 11.90 5.12 8.56
CA ILE A 387 13.20 4.98 9.22
C ILE A 387 14.26 4.60 8.19
N GLY A 388 15.53 4.93 8.48
CA GLY A 388 16.65 4.60 7.60
C GLY A 388 16.98 3.11 7.57
N ALA A 389 17.75 2.68 6.58
CA ALA A 389 18.31 1.34 6.48
C ALA A 389 19.14 0.96 7.71
N ASP A 390 19.21 -0.34 8.02
CA ASP A 390 19.95 -0.93 9.14
C ASP A 390 19.55 -0.41 10.54
N THR A 391 18.35 0.14 10.72
CA THR A 391 17.88 0.66 12.01
C THR A 391 17.04 -0.35 12.80
N ILE A 392 16.38 -1.29 12.13
CA ILE A 392 15.66 -2.39 12.76
C ILE A 392 16.67 -3.46 13.16
N THR A 393 16.89 -3.62 14.46
CA THR A 393 17.87 -4.55 15.03
C THR A 393 17.30 -5.47 16.10
N GLY A 394 16.24 -5.03 16.80
CA GLY A 394 15.59 -5.82 17.84
C GLY A 394 14.49 -6.70 17.26
N TYR A 395 14.25 -7.87 17.85
CA TYR A 395 13.19 -8.78 17.45
C TYR A 395 12.69 -9.64 18.60
N ASP A 396 11.49 -10.15 18.44
CA ASP A 396 10.87 -11.02 19.43
C ASP A 396 11.56 -12.39 19.45
N ASN A 397 12.29 -12.64 20.53
CA ASN A 397 12.94 -13.91 20.82
C ASN A 397 12.19 -14.74 21.89
N SER A 398 11.01 -14.28 22.33
CA SER A 398 10.31 -14.84 23.49
C SER A 398 9.46 -16.06 23.16
N VAL A 399 9.04 -16.24 21.90
CA VAL A 399 8.29 -17.43 21.50
C VAL A 399 9.24 -18.61 21.35
N ALA A 400 8.95 -19.70 22.06
CA ALA A 400 9.65 -20.97 21.94
C ALA A 400 9.60 -21.45 20.47
N GLY A 401 10.72 -21.33 19.74
CA GLY A 401 10.79 -21.60 18.30
C GLY A 401 11.63 -20.60 17.50
N PHE A 402 11.95 -19.43 18.07
CA PHE A 402 12.88 -18.47 17.47
C PHE A 402 14.37 -18.53 17.90
N PRO A 403 14.91 -19.58 18.58
CA PRO A 403 16.33 -19.57 18.95
C PRO A 403 17.28 -19.65 17.73
N ASN A 404 16.73 -19.76 16.52
CA ASN A 404 17.49 -20.00 15.29
C ASN A 404 17.66 -18.74 14.42
N VAL A 405 17.11 -17.58 14.81
CA VAL A 405 17.37 -16.31 14.09
C VAL A 405 18.66 -15.70 14.63
N GLU A 406 19.66 -15.55 13.76
CA GLU A 406 20.97 -14.98 14.11
C GLU A 406 20.97 -13.45 13.99
N ARG A 407 20.37 -12.92 12.93
CA ARG A 407 20.39 -11.49 12.62
C ARG A 407 19.17 -11.11 11.81
N ILE A 408 18.65 -9.91 12.07
CA ILE A 408 17.69 -9.24 11.21
C ILE A 408 18.16 -7.82 10.89
N TRP A 409 17.75 -7.29 9.73
CA TRP A 409 17.91 -5.88 9.39
C TRP A 409 16.93 -5.47 8.30
N ASN A 410 16.62 -4.17 8.23
CA ASN A 410 15.97 -3.58 7.06
C ASN A 410 17.05 -3.10 6.07
N PRO A 411 17.18 -3.74 4.89
CA PRO A 411 18.25 -3.40 3.95
C PRO A 411 18.05 -2.04 3.27
N LEU A 412 16.80 -1.60 3.11
CA LEU A 412 16.41 -0.37 2.44
C LEU A 412 15.76 0.61 3.42
N ASP A 413 15.86 1.89 3.11
CA ASP A 413 15.12 2.95 3.80
C ASP A 413 13.60 2.71 3.67
N ILE A 414 12.88 2.94 4.76
CA ILE A 414 11.43 2.87 4.80
C ILE A 414 10.89 4.29 4.61
N THR A 415 10.20 4.54 3.50
CA THR A 415 9.73 5.89 3.11
C THR A 415 8.27 5.92 2.65
N ASN A 416 7.60 4.77 2.64
CA ASN A 416 6.25 4.61 2.11
C ASN A 416 5.14 4.87 3.13
N GLY A 417 5.45 5.13 4.40
CA GLY A 417 4.46 5.53 5.40
C GLY A 417 3.94 6.94 5.12
N ARG A 418 2.62 7.11 5.04
CA ARG A 418 1.97 8.40 4.73
C ARG A 418 0.91 8.75 5.74
N ASP A 419 0.82 10.04 6.06
CA ASP A 419 -0.20 10.55 6.95
C ASP A 419 -1.56 10.73 6.22
N PRO A 420 -2.67 10.80 6.97
CA PRO A 420 -3.98 11.06 6.40
C PRO A 420 -4.05 12.41 5.69
N GLU A 421 -4.83 12.50 4.60
CA GLU A 421 -5.04 13.76 3.90
C GLU A 421 -5.62 14.83 4.85
N THR A 422 -5.04 16.02 4.83
CA THR A 422 -5.50 17.13 5.67
C THR A 422 -6.81 17.71 5.13
N ARG A 423 -7.60 18.38 6.00
CA ARG A 423 -8.83 19.07 5.58
C ARG A 423 -8.61 20.02 4.41
N ALA A 424 -7.52 20.78 4.43
CA ALA A 424 -7.21 21.74 3.38
C ALA A 424 -6.94 21.05 2.03
N GLU A 425 -6.25 19.91 2.04
CA GLU A 425 -6.03 19.11 0.84
C GLU A 425 -7.32 18.51 0.30
N ILE A 426 -8.15 17.95 1.18
CA ILE A 426 -9.46 17.37 0.81
C ILE A 426 -10.32 18.42 0.10
N LEU A 427 -10.46 19.61 0.67
CA LEU A 427 -11.25 20.70 0.09
C LEU A 427 -10.76 21.13 -1.29
N ARG A 428 -9.44 21.04 -1.54
CA ARG A 428 -8.83 21.37 -2.83
C ARG A 428 -8.94 20.24 -3.85
N ARG A 429 -8.72 19.00 -3.43
CA ARG A 429 -8.60 17.83 -4.30
C ARG A 429 -9.96 17.30 -4.75
N VAL A 430 -10.91 17.12 -3.84
CA VAL A 430 -12.21 16.49 -4.14
C VAL A 430 -12.93 17.15 -5.32
N PRO A 431 -13.09 18.50 -5.38
CA PRO A 431 -13.79 19.13 -6.51
C PRO A 431 -13.05 19.00 -7.84
N GLN A 432 -11.73 18.79 -7.81
CA GLN A 432 -10.90 18.63 -9.00
C GLN A 432 -10.76 17.16 -9.43
N ALA A 433 -10.95 16.20 -8.51
CA ALA A 433 -10.76 14.78 -8.78
C ALA A 433 -11.61 14.28 -9.94
N TYR A 434 -12.90 14.62 -9.94
CA TYR A 434 -13.84 14.29 -11.02
C TYR A 434 -13.41 14.87 -12.39
N ARG A 435 -12.72 16.02 -12.41
CA ARG A 435 -12.19 16.63 -13.64
C ARG A 435 -10.87 16.01 -14.08
N ALA A 436 -10.04 15.61 -13.13
CA ALA A 436 -8.71 15.07 -13.38
C ALA A 436 -8.76 13.63 -13.92
N ARG A 437 -9.68 12.81 -13.42
CA ARG A 437 -9.83 11.42 -13.87
C ARG A 437 -11.30 11.02 -13.89
N GLN A 438 -11.84 10.80 -15.09
CA GLN A 438 -13.20 10.32 -15.28
C GLN A 438 -13.20 8.79 -15.34
N LEU A 439 -14.01 8.16 -14.48
CA LEU A 439 -14.22 6.71 -14.48
C LEU A 439 -15.28 6.25 -15.51
N ARG A 440 -15.51 7.08 -16.53
CA ARG A 440 -16.44 6.84 -17.62
C ARG A 440 -15.89 7.43 -18.91
N ALA A 441 -16.13 6.78 -20.03
CA ALA A 441 -15.78 7.29 -21.35
C ALA A 441 -17.05 7.75 -22.07
N ILE A 442 -17.19 9.06 -22.28
CA ILE A 442 -18.34 9.66 -22.97
C ILE A 442 -17.90 10.30 -24.28
N THR A 443 -16.86 11.12 -24.24
CA THR A 443 -16.28 11.76 -25.41
C THR A 443 -15.28 10.83 -26.09
N LEU A 444 -15.03 11.04 -27.38
CA LEU A 444 -14.00 10.31 -28.12
C LEU A 444 -12.61 10.48 -27.49
N GLU A 445 -12.33 11.66 -26.94
CA GLU A 445 -11.08 11.91 -26.23
C GLU A 445 -10.97 11.05 -24.97
N ASP A 446 -12.07 10.86 -24.23
CA ASP A 446 -12.08 9.99 -23.05
C ASP A 446 -11.72 8.55 -23.42
N TYR A 447 -12.24 8.03 -24.54
CA TYR A 447 -11.89 6.67 -25.00
C TYR A 447 -10.41 6.54 -25.34
N ALA A 448 -9.81 7.56 -25.97
CA ALA A 448 -8.38 7.58 -26.28
C ALA A 448 -7.55 7.61 -24.99
N GLN A 449 -7.83 8.55 -24.09
CA GLN A 449 -7.13 8.69 -22.81
C GLN A 449 -7.23 7.43 -21.94
N ARG A 450 -8.42 6.80 -21.89
CA ARG A 450 -8.63 5.55 -21.15
C ARG A 450 -7.84 4.39 -21.74
N ALA A 451 -7.67 4.34 -23.07
CA ALA A 451 -6.84 3.31 -23.71
C ALA A 451 -5.35 3.52 -23.42
N GLU A 452 -4.88 4.77 -23.42
CA GLU A 452 -3.49 5.16 -23.09
C GLU A 452 -3.12 4.94 -21.62
N GLU A 453 -4.08 4.67 -20.72
CA GLU A 453 -3.76 4.26 -19.34
C GLU A 453 -3.11 2.88 -19.26
N ILE A 454 -3.20 2.06 -20.32
CA ILE A 454 -2.52 0.77 -20.40
C ILE A 454 -1.09 1.04 -20.88
N GLU A 455 -0.09 0.70 -20.06
CA GLU A 455 1.34 0.98 -20.34
C GLU A 455 1.83 0.46 -21.72
N ALA A 456 1.21 -0.61 -22.22
CA ALA A 456 1.49 -1.17 -23.54
C ALA A 456 0.91 -0.36 -24.72
N VAL A 457 0.21 0.74 -24.47
CA VAL A 457 -0.36 1.66 -25.46
C VAL A 457 0.39 2.99 -25.37
N ALA A 458 1.13 3.34 -26.42
CA ALA A 458 1.85 4.61 -26.50
C ALA A 458 0.89 5.76 -26.84
N HIS A 459 0.04 5.56 -27.85
CA HIS A 459 -0.95 6.54 -28.30
C HIS A 459 -2.26 5.87 -28.73
N ALA A 460 -3.38 6.57 -28.55
CA ALA A 460 -4.69 6.13 -29.02
C ALA A 460 -5.48 7.28 -29.66
N ARG A 461 -6.33 6.94 -30.64
CA ARG A 461 -7.27 7.90 -31.22
C ARG A 461 -8.62 7.26 -31.48
N ALA A 462 -9.68 7.87 -30.94
CA ALA A 462 -11.04 7.41 -31.17
C ALA A 462 -11.79 8.29 -32.17
N HIS A 463 -12.66 7.67 -32.96
CA HIS A 463 -13.64 8.35 -33.81
C HIS A 463 -14.89 7.48 -33.98
N TYR A 464 -16.01 8.10 -34.33
CA TYR A 464 -17.22 7.36 -34.63
C TYR A 464 -17.18 6.78 -36.03
N VAL A 465 -17.70 5.57 -36.17
CA VAL A 465 -17.89 4.89 -37.46
C VAL A 465 -19.30 4.32 -37.54
N TRP A 466 -19.84 4.27 -38.75
CA TRP A 466 -21.11 3.62 -39.04
C TRP A 466 -20.83 2.19 -39.53
N THR A 467 -21.35 1.19 -38.82
CA THR A 467 -21.15 -0.23 -39.17
C THR A 467 -22.20 -0.77 -40.14
N GLY A 468 -23.18 0.07 -40.52
CA GLY A 468 -24.30 -0.29 -41.38
C GLY A 468 -25.63 -0.31 -40.61
N SER A 469 -25.59 -0.77 -39.36
CA SER A 469 -26.79 -0.97 -38.52
C SER A 469 -26.85 -0.03 -37.32
N TRP A 470 -25.71 0.40 -36.78
CA TRP A 470 -25.59 1.38 -35.70
C TRP A 470 -24.24 2.08 -35.75
N ARG A 471 -24.05 3.05 -34.87
CA ARG A 471 -22.79 3.77 -34.67
C ARG A 471 -21.93 3.02 -33.66
N SER A 472 -20.64 2.94 -33.93
CA SER A 472 -19.64 2.36 -33.03
C SER A 472 -18.47 3.31 -32.81
N VAL A 473 -17.79 3.18 -31.68
CA VAL A 473 -16.55 3.91 -31.38
C VAL A 473 -15.38 3.09 -31.90
N ARG A 474 -14.72 3.57 -32.96
CA ARG A 474 -13.49 2.96 -33.46
C ARG A 474 -12.28 3.61 -32.80
N ILE A 475 -11.38 2.79 -32.29
CA ILE A 475 -10.20 3.22 -31.55
C ILE A 475 -8.96 2.66 -32.24
N ALA A 476 -8.14 3.54 -32.79
CA ALA A 476 -6.83 3.20 -33.34
C ALA A 476 -5.79 3.24 -32.22
N ILE A 477 -5.03 2.16 -32.07
CA ILE A 477 -4.03 1.96 -31.02
C ILE A 477 -2.64 1.86 -31.63
N ASP A 478 -1.73 2.67 -31.11
CA ASP A 478 -0.29 2.59 -31.32
C ASP A 478 0.35 1.90 -30.10
N PRO A 479 0.79 0.63 -30.22
CA PRO A 479 1.42 -0.08 -29.11
C PRO A 479 2.84 0.40 -28.80
N THR A 480 3.24 0.36 -27.53
CA THR A 480 4.60 0.71 -27.11
C THR A 480 5.63 -0.26 -27.69
N ASP A 481 6.71 0.26 -28.28
CA ASP A 481 7.83 -0.50 -28.86
C ASP A 481 7.48 -1.52 -29.95
N THR A 482 6.26 -1.49 -30.52
CA THR A 482 5.86 -2.41 -31.60
C THR A 482 4.74 -1.84 -32.45
N THR A 483 4.74 -2.16 -33.75
CA THR A 483 3.65 -1.80 -34.67
C THR A 483 2.55 -2.87 -34.74
N VAL A 484 2.65 -3.93 -33.94
CA VAL A 484 1.73 -5.08 -33.98
C VAL A 484 0.84 -5.09 -32.76
N LEU A 485 -0.46 -4.88 -32.96
CA LEU A 485 -1.45 -5.06 -31.91
C LEU A 485 -1.77 -6.56 -31.72
N SER A 486 -1.13 -7.18 -30.72
CA SER A 486 -1.35 -8.58 -30.38
C SER A 486 -2.78 -8.86 -29.89
N SER A 487 -3.28 -10.08 -30.09
CA SER A 487 -4.63 -10.46 -29.62
C SER A 487 -4.81 -10.33 -28.09
N PRO A 488 -3.85 -10.71 -27.24
CA PRO A 488 -3.97 -10.50 -25.79
C PRO A 488 -4.07 -9.03 -25.40
N LEU A 489 -3.23 -8.17 -25.99
CA LEU A 489 -3.27 -6.73 -25.71
C LEU A 489 -4.60 -6.12 -26.19
N ARG A 490 -5.08 -6.51 -27.36
CA ARG A 490 -6.39 -6.09 -27.87
C ARG A 490 -7.52 -6.46 -26.91
N GLN A 491 -7.52 -7.68 -26.37
CA GLN A 491 -8.53 -8.12 -25.41
C GLN A 491 -8.44 -7.32 -24.10
N GLN A 492 -7.22 -7.11 -23.59
CA GLN A 492 -6.99 -6.28 -22.41
C GLN A 492 -7.55 -4.85 -22.57
N ILE A 493 -7.31 -4.23 -23.73
CA ILE A 493 -7.86 -2.90 -24.04
C ILE A 493 -9.40 -2.97 -24.14
N ALA A 494 -9.95 -4.01 -24.77
CA ALA A 494 -11.39 -4.19 -24.89
C ALA A 494 -12.05 -4.30 -23.52
N ASP A 495 -11.56 -5.17 -22.64
CA ASP A 495 -12.11 -5.38 -21.30
C ASP A 495 -12.02 -4.10 -20.46
N HIS A 496 -10.89 -3.39 -20.56
CA HIS A 496 -10.67 -2.13 -19.84
C HIS A 496 -11.61 -1.00 -20.28
N LEU A 497 -11.93 -0.92 -21.57
CA LEU A 497 -12.85 0.07 -22.11
C LEU A 497 -14.32 -0.33 -21.98
N ASP A 498 -14.62 -1.63 -22.03
CA ASP A 498 -15.97 -2.16 -21.81
C ASP A 498 -16.48 -1.83 -20.40
N ALA A 499 -15.58 -1.84 -19.41
CA ALA A 499 -15.88 -1.45 -18.04
C ALA A 499 -16.32 0.03 -17.86
N VAL A 500 -16.03 0.91 -18.82
CA VAL A 500 -16.24 2.37 -18.68
C VAL A 500 -17.06 3.01 -19.80
N ARG A 501 -17.37 2.26 -20.86
CA ARG A 501 -18.13 2.79 -22.00
C ARG A 501 -19.59 3.05 -21.64
N LEU A 502 -20.23 3.90 -22.43
CA LEU A 502 -21.68 4.05 -22.41
C LEU A 502 -22.38 2.73 -22.80
N ILE A 503 -23.42 2.36 -22.03
CA ILE A 503 -24.29 1.24 -22.38
C ILE A 503 -24.90 1.50 -23.78
N GLY A 504 -24.75 0.53 -24.68
CA GLY A 504 -25.25 0.60 -26.05
C GLY A 504 -24.26 1.12 -27.10
N GLU A 505 -23.07 1.60 -26.71
CA GLU A 505 -21.99 1.90 -27.65
C GLU A 505 -21.11 0.67 -27.88
N ASP A 506 -20.91 0.26 -29.13
CA ASP A 506 -19.98 -0.84 -29.45
C ASP A 506 -18.56 -0.32 -29.74
N LEU A 507 -17.56 -1.11 -29.33
CA LEU A 507 -16.16 -0.77 -29.50
C LEU A 507 -15.54 -1.53 -30.67
N GLU A 508 -14.80 -0.82 -31.51
CA GLU A 508 -13.99 -1.41 -32.57
C GLU A 508 -12.53 -1.00 -32.42
N ILE A 509 -11.72 -1.87 -31.83
CA ILE A 509 -10.28 -1.62 -31.62
C ILE A 509 -9.50 -2.03 -32.88
N ARG A 510 -8.57 -1.20 -33.35
CA ARG A 510 -7.69 -1.50 -34.49
C ARG A 510 -6.27 -1.00 -34.21
N VAL A 511 -5.29 -1.57 -34.90
CA VAL A 511 -3.92 -1.02 -34.90
C VAL A 511 -3.90 0.29 -35.69
N ALA A 512 -3.12 1.26 -35.23
CA ALA A 512 -2.84 2.48 -35.97
C ALA A 512 -2.14 2.17 -37.29
N GLN A 513 -2.50 2.89 -38.36
CA GLN A 513 -1.79 2.84 -39.62
C GLN A 513 -0.79 3.98 -39.65
N PHE A 514 0.50 3.65 -39.69
CA PHE A 514 1.56 4.63 -39.82
C PHE A 514 1.63 5.12 -41.26
N VAL A 515 1.55 6.44 -41.44
CA VAL A 515 1.75 7.09 -42.73
C VAL A 515 3.21 7.54 -42.77
N PRO A 516 4.04 7.03 -43.69
CA PRO A 516 5.42 7.50 -43.80
C PRO A 516 5.43 8.98 -44.19
N LEU A 517 6.28 9.75 -43.53
CA LEU A 517 6.54 11.15 -43.88
C LEU A 517 7.91 11.23 -44.54
N ASP A 518 7.93 11.63 -45.82
CA ASP A 518 9.16 12.01 -46.49
C ASP A 518 9.47 13.46 -46.14
N ILE A 519 10.45 13.66 -45.25
CA ILE A 519 10.87 15.00 -44.79
C ILE A 519 12.16 15.39 -45.51
N GLU A 520 12.09 16.42 -46.34
CA GLU A 520 13.27 17.05 -46.93
C GLU A 520 13.71 18.23 -46.05
N LEU A 521 14.91 18.14 -45.49
CA LEU A 521 15.50 19.18 -44.64
C LEU A 521 16.65 19.85 -45.39
N ALA A 522 16.47 21.14 -45.70
CA ALA A 522 17.54 21.98 -46.20
C ALA A 522 18.21 22.71 -45.02
N LEU A 523 19.45 22.33 -44.72
CA LEU A 523 20.24 22.95 -43.66
C LEU A 523 21.24 23.94 -44.30
N CYS A 524 21.23 25.19 -43.83
CA CYS A 524 22.21 26.20 -44.24
C CYS A 524 23.27 26.34 -43.14
N ALA A 525 24.47 25.84 -43.38
CA ALA A 525 25.61 26.04 -42.49
C ALA A 525 26.15 27.48 -42.59
N HIS A 526 26.52 28.06 -41.45
CA HIS A 526 27.21 29.35 -41.42
C HIS A 526 28.60 29.19 -42.07
N PRO A 527 29.06 30.14 -42.91
CA PRO A 527 30.28 29.99 -43.72
C PRO A 527 31.58 29.78 -42.94
N ASP A 528 31.59 30.03 -41.63
CA ASP A 528 32.72 29.81 -40.73
C ASP A 528 32.87 28.33 -40.28
N PHE A 529 31.86 27.50 -40.52
CA PHE A 529 31.89 26.07 -40.20
C PHE A 529 32.09 25.25 -41.47
N TRP A 530 33.07 24.34 -41.45
CA TRP A 530 33.31 23.42 -42.56
C TRP A 530 32.35 22.23 -42.50
N LEU A 531 31.88 21.80 -43.68
CA LEU A 531 30.92 20.68 -43.83
C LEU A 531 31.39 19.38 -43.15
N GLN A 532 32.70 19.15 -43.07
CA GLN A 532 33.28 17.96 -42.46
C GLN A 532 33.19 17.95 -40.92
N ASP A 533 33.09 19.12 -40.28
CA ASP A 533 32.95 19.23 -38.83
C ASP A 533 31.51 18.98 -38.36
N LEU A 534 30.52 19.20 -39.25
CA LEU A 534 29.09 18.97 -38.99
C LEU A 534 28.69 17.49 -39.11
N ASP A 535 29.42 16.71 -39.91
CA ASP A 535 29.15 15.28 -40.18
C ASP A 535 29.36 14.40 -38.93
N PHE A 536 30.18 14.85 -37.97
CA PHE A 536 30.51 14.11 -36.75
C PHE A 536 29.49 14.32 -35.62
N GLU A 537 28.69 15.40 -35.65
CA GLU A 537 27.67 15.69 -34.62
C GLU A 537 26.23 15.33 -35.02
N LEU A 538 25.98 15.04 -36.32
CA LEU A 538 24.64 14.76 -36.85
C LEU A 538 24.35 13.26 -37.12
N MET A 539 25.34 12.38 -36.96
CA MET A 539 25.17 10.91 -36.88
C MET A 539 25.07 10.47 -35.43
#